data_AF-A0A399WP13-F1
#
_entry.id   AF-A0A399WP13-F1
#
_cell.length_a   1.000
_cell.length_b   1.000
_cell.length_c   1.000
_cell.angle_alpha   90.00
_cell.angle_beta   90.00
_cell.angle_gamma   90.00
#
_symmetry.space_group_name_H-M   'P 1'
#
loop_
_entity.id
_entity.type
_entity.pdbx_description
1 polymer ?
#
loop_
_entity_poly.entity_id
_entity_poly.type
_entity_poly.pdbx_seq_one_letter_code
_entity_poly.pdbx_strand_id
1 'polypeptide(L)'
;MKNNTITKKMSELETQAEASNVVDFSATLQGLHETVDPTLIRRRAGMRDRNGHTQMVEYVEWHTVADILDQKAPNWQHEIRDIRSVGDIMTVTVAITIDGVTREGIGTGRATSETGIKKAEHDALKRAAVKFGIARELYKKEFDEIAEAEGGDAAEDPHRVNADPIARTLGDMITAKQLGMIRSIGRNSEIDVDAECREMMHCAVEELSKRAASDLIDHLQTISHRGGTVQPMRRAS
;
A
#
# COMPACT_ATOMS: atom_id res chain seq x y z
N MET A 1 16.14 -19.34 62.41
CA MET A 1 16.10 -20.03 61.09
C MET A 1 14.71 -20.05 60.42
N LYS A 2 13.61 -19.60 61.06
CA LYS A 2 12.25 -19.66 60.47
C LYS A 2 11.87 -18.49 59.54
N ASN A 3 12.55 -17.34 59.65
CA ASN A 3 12.18 -16.14 58.90
C ASN A 3 12.53 -16.21 57.40
N ASN A 4 13.60 -16.92 57.04
CA ASN A 4 14.09 -16.95 55.66
C ASN A 4 13.18 -17.77 54.71
N THR A 5 12.41 -18.72 55.25
CA THR A 5 11.49 -19.56 54.48
C THR A 5 10.18 -18.84 54.15
N ILE A 6 9.75 -17.89 55.00
CA ILE A 6 8.52 -17.12 54.80
C ILE A 6 8.76 -16.05 53.71
N THR A 7 9.89 -15.35 53.77
CA THR A 7 10.26 -14.34 52.77
C THR A 7 10.42 -14.94 51.38
N LYS A 8 10.99 -16.15 51.29
CA LYS A 8 11.16 -16.86 50.01
C LYS A 8 9.82 -17.34 49.43
N LYS A 9 8.88 -17.81 50.28
CA LYS A 9 7.53 -18.16 49.86
C LYS A 9 6.71 -16.95 49.38
N MET A 10 6.85 -15.80 50.04
CA MET A 10 6.17 -14.57 49.61
C MET A 10 6.74 -14.07 48.28
N SER A 11 8.06 -14.07 48.07
CA SER A 11 8.62 -13.64 46.79
C SER A 11 8.29 -14.60 45.65
N GLU A 12 8.25 -15.91 45.91
CA GLU A 12 7.82 -16.91 44.92
C GLU A 12 6.33 -16.75 44.56
N LEU A 13 5.46 -16.43 45.51
CA LEU A 13 4.04 -16.12 45.28
C LEU A 13 3.83 -14.80 44.53
N GLU A 14 4.60 -13.75 44.83
CA GLU A 14 4.56 -12.47 44.10
C GLU A 14 5.04 -12.63 42.66
N THR A 15 6.12 -13.40 42.44
CA THR A 15 6.64 -13.69 41.08
C THR A 15 5.64 -14.52 40.26
N GLN A 16 4.89 -15.43 40.90
CA GLN A 16 3.82 -16.20 40.24
C GLN A 16 2.58 -15.37 39.92
N ALA A 17 2.23 -14.40 40.78
CA ALA A 17 1.14 -13.45 40.52
C ALA A 17 1.47 -12.46 39.40
N GLU A 18 2.73 -12.03 39.28
CA GLU A 18 3.18 -11.18 38.16
C GLU A 18 3.21 -11.93 36.82
N ALA A 19 3.60 -13.21 36.80
CA ALA A 19 3.55 -14.05 35.59
C ALA A 19 2.11 -14.39 35.16
N SER A 20 1.15 -14.37 36.08
CA SER A 20 -0.29 -14.58 35.84
C SER A 20 -1.02 -13.36 35.27
N ASN A 21 -0.38 -12.19 35.20
CA ASN A 21 -0.97 -10.96 34.64
C ASN A 21 -0.78 -10.82 33.13
N VAL A 22 -0.19 -11.81 32.46
CA VAL A 22 -0.18 -11.88 31.00
C VAL A 22 -1.55 -12.36 30.56
N VAL A 23 -2.45 -11.41 30.28
CA VAL A 23 -3.75 -11.70 29.67
C VAL A 23 -3.48 -12.45 28.36
N ASP A 24 -4.05 -13.65 28.21
CA ASP A 24 -3.86 -14.48 27.02
C ASP A 24 -4.62 -13.87 25.82
N PHE A 25 -4.02 -12.81 25.28
CA PHE A 25 -4.50 -12.09 24.11
C PHE A 25 -4.49 -12.96 22.84
N SER A 26 -3.78 -14.09 22.85
CA SER A 26 -3.64 -14.98 21.68
C SER A 26 -4.98 -15.60 21.28
N ALA A 27 -5.79 -16.02 22.25
CA ALA A 27 -7.11 -16.60 22.01
C ALA A 27 -8.09 -15.56 21.43
N THR A 28 -8.13 -14.37 22.02
CA THR A 28 -8.93 -13.24 21.52
C THR A 28 -8.52 -12.88 20.08
N LEU A 29 -7.21 -12.78 19.83
CA LEU A 29 -6.69 -12.45 18.50
C LEU A 29 -7.03 -13.53 17.46
N GLN A 30 -6.98 -14.81 17.83
CA GLN A 30 -7.35 -15.91 16.94
C GLN A 30 -8.81 -15.80 16.51
N GLY A 31 -9.74 -15.53 17.44
CA GLY A 31 -11.14 -15.30 17.12
C GLY A 31 -11.34 -14.08 16.21
N LEU A 32 -10.66 -12.97 16.48
CA LEU A 32 -10.75 -11.75 15.66
C LEU A 32 -10.17 -11.92 14.25
N HIS A 33 -9.32 -12.94 14.03
CA HIS A 33 -8.71 -13.25 12.73
C HIS A 33 -9.57 -14.16 11.84
N GLU A 34 -10.68 -14.71 12.35
CA GLU A 34 -11.58 -15.53 11.55
C GLU A 34 -12.21 -14.72 10.41
N THR A 35 -12.36 -15.38 9.26
CA THR A 35 -12.97 -14.78 8.06
C THR A 35 -14.39 -14.33 8.32
N VAL A 36 -14.76 -13.15 7.82
CA VAL A 36 -16.12 -12.63 7.95
C VAL A 36 -17.09 -13.43 7.08
N ASP A 37 -18.31 -13.66 7.58
CA ASP A 37 -19.38 -14.29 6.81
C ASP A 37 -19.61 -13.52 5.50
N PRO A 38 -19.56 -14.18 4.32
CA PRO A 38 -19.76 -13.54 3.02
C PRO A 38 -21.06 -12.77 2.88
N THR A 39 -22.11 -13.11 3.64
CA THR A 39 -23.41 -12.42 3.61
C THR A 39 -23.35 -11.01 4.21
N LEU A 40 -22.36 -10.75 5.05
CA LEU A 40 -22.12 -9.45 5.70
C LEU A 40 -21.22 -8.53 4.86
N ILE A 41 -20.59 -9.08 3.81
CA ILE A 41 -19.75 -8.31 2.89
C ILE A 41 -20.66 -7.53 1.93
N ARG A 42 -20.43 -6.23 1.85
CA ARG A 42 -21.08 -5.32 0.91
C ARG A 42 -20.11 -4.93 -0.20
N ARG A 43 -20.66 -4.45 -1.31
CA ARG A 43 -19.89 -3.99 -2.47
C ARG A 43 -20.29 -2.57 -2.79
N ARG A 44 -19.31 -1.72 -3.09
CA ARG A 44 -19.53 -0.35 -3.55
C ARG A 44 -18.66 -0.05 -4.76
N ALA A 45 -19.09 0.92 -5.56
CA ALA A 45 -18.24 1.52 -6.58
C ALA A 45 -17.01 2.15 -5.90
N GLY A 46 -15.82 1.67 -6.28
CA GLY A 46 -14.53 2.19 -5.89
C GLY A 46 -13.98 3.15 -6.95
N MET A 47 -12.69 3.01 -7.24
CA MET A 47 -12.03 3.86 -8.22
C MET A 47 -12.52 3.54 -9.64
N ARG A 48 -12.63 4.59 -10.46
CA ARG A 48 -12.93 4.47 -11.88
C ARG A 48 -11.62 4.61 -12.66
N ASP A 49 -11.33 3.61 -13.48
CA ASP A 49 -10.19 3.62 -14.40
C ASP A 49 -10.39 4.67 -15.51
N ARG A 50 -9.30 5.07 -16.17
CA ARG A 50 -9.26 5.94 -17.36
C ARG A 50 -10.14 5.43 -18.50
N ASN A 51 -10.31 4.12 -18.61
CA ASN A 51 -11.19 3.49 -19.60
C ASN A 51 -12.68 3.56 -19.22
N GLY A 52 -12.99 4.16 -18.06
CA GLY A 52 -14.35 4.34 -17.59
C GLY A 52 -14.94 3.13 -16.86
N HIS A 53 -14.19 2.06 -16.66
CA HIS A 53 -14.57 0.91 -15.84
C HIS A 53 -14.48 1.25 -14.34
N THR A 54 -15.50 0.89 -13.57
CA THR A 54 -15.56 1.11 -12.12
C THR A 54 -15.20 -0.18 -11.39
N GLN A 55 -14.10 -0.18 -10.64
CA GLN A 55 -13.76 -1.30 -9.78
C GLN A 55 -14.74 -1.37 -8.62
N MET A 56 -15.25 -2.56 -8.33
CA MET A 56 -16.12 -2.79 -7.17
C MET A 56 -15.25 -3.14 -5.97
N VAL A 57 -15.41 -2.41 -4.87
CA VAL A 57 -14.67 -2.63 -3.63
C VAL A 57 -15.56 -3.32 -2.62
N GLU A 58 -15.09 -4.44 -2.09
CA GLU A 58 -15.73 -5.17 -1.00
C GLU A 58 -15.43 -4.50 0.34
N TYR A 59 -16.43 -4.40 1.20
CA TYR A 59 -16.29 -3.78 2.51
C TYR A 59 -17.30 -4.33 3.51
N VAL A 60 -17.00 -4.17 4.80
CA VAL A 60 -17.95 -4.43 5.90
C VAL A 60 -18.47 -3.12 6.48
N GLU A 61 -19.73 -3.14 6.90
CA GLU A 61 -20.34 -2.01 7.61
C GLU A 61 -19.76 -1.86 9.02
N TRP A 62 -19.81 -0.65 9.56
CA TRP A 62 -19.20 -0.35 10.86
C TRP A 62 -19.86 -1.12 12.00
N HIS A 63 -21.19 -1.28 11.96
CA HIS A 63 -21.94 -1.99 13.00
C HIS A 63 -21.57 -3.47 13.02
N THR A 64 -21.31 -4.09 11.85
CA THR A 64 -20.82 -5.48 11.79
C THR A 64 -19.47 -5.65 12.48
N VAL A 65 -18.58 -4.66 12.35
CA VAL A 65 -17.30 -4.67 13.07
C VAL A 65 -17.52 -4.55 14.58
N ALA A 66 -18.44 -3.69 15.02
CA ALA A 66 -18.81 -3.57 16.43
C ALA A 66 -19.43 -4.88 16.97
N ASP A 67 -20.35 -5.51 16.23
CA ASP A 67 -20.97 -6.79 16.61
C ASP A 67 -19.92 -7.90 16.77
N ILE A 68 -18.91 -7.97 15.89
CA ILE A 68 -17.81 -8.93 16.00
C ILE A 68 -16.95 -8.64 17.24
N LEU A 69 -16.67 -7.37 17.52
CA LEU A 69 -15.94 -6.97 18.72
C LEU A 69 -16.71 -7.31 20.00
N ASP A 70 -18.01 -7.02 20.06
CA ASP A 70 -18.88 -7.36 21.19
C ASP A 70 -18.93 -8.88 21.43
N GLN A 71 -18.96 -9.69 20.36
CA GLN A 71 -19.02 -11.14 20.46
C GLN A 71 -17.68 -11.76 20.88
N LYS A 72 -16.56 -11.30 20.31
CA LYS A 72 -15.25 -11.97 20.43
C LYS A 72 -14.31 -11.32 21.45
N ALA A 73 -14.53 -10.05 21.76
CA ALA A 73 -13.72 -9.24 22.67
C ALA A 73 -14.62 -8.29 23.47
N PRO A 74 -15.52 -8.80 24.34
CA PRO A 74 -16.58 -8.01 24.99
C PRO A 74 -16.07 -6.88 25.90
N ASN A 75 -14.79 -6.89 26.27
CA ASN A 75 -14.13 -5.85 27.04
C ASN A 75 -13.41 -4.80 26.17
N TRP A 76 -13.65 -4.79 24.86
CA TRP A 76 -13.08 -3.80 23.96
C TRP A 76 -13.53 -2.38 24.34
N GLN A 77 -12.66 -1.41 24.05
CA GLN A 77 -12.92 0.00 24.30
C GLN A 77 -12.72 0.79 23.02
N HIS A 78 -13.54 1.84 22.85
CA HIS A 78 -13.47 2.78 21.74
C HIS A 78 -13.18 4.17 22.28
N GLU A 79 -12.13 4.81 21.75
CA GLU A 79 -11.78 6.18 22.11
C GLU A 79 -11.42 6.99 20.87
N ILE A 80 -11.98 8.19 20.74
CA ILE A 80 -11.57 9.14 19.69
C ILE A 80 -10.37 9.92 20.21
N ARG A 81 -9.21 9.75 19.57
CA ARG A 81 -7.93 10.34 19.96
C ARG A 81 -7.74 11.75 19.40
N ASP A 82 -8.13 11.95 18.15
CA ASP A 82 -7.93 13.20 17.44
C ASP A 82 -9.01 13.43 16.39
N ILE A 83 -9.38 14.70 16.22
CA ILE A 83 -10.39 15.16 15.27
C ILE A 83 -9.81 16.42 14.63
N ARG A 84 -9.39 16.33 13.36
CA ARG A 84 -8.73 17.43 12.65
C ARG A 84 -9.31 17.66 11.26
N SER A 85 -9.50 18.92 10.91
CA SER A 85 -9.86 19.32 9.54
C SER A 85 -8.61 19.77 8.79
N VAL A 86 -8.42 19.25 7.58
CA VAL A 86 -7.35 19.64 6.65
C VAL A 86 -8.00 19.97 5.31
N GLY A 87 -8.19 21.26 5.04
CA GLY A 87 -8.92 21.71 3.85
C GLY A 87 -10.39 21.29 3.92
N ASP A 88 -10.87 20.57 2.90
CA ASP A 88 -12.23 20.02 2.84
C ASP A 88 -12.35 18.60 3.43
N ILE A 89 -11.26 18.05 3.96
CA ILE A 89 -11.19 16.71 4.52
C ILE A 89 -11.22 16.77 6.04
N MET A 90 -12.09 15.96 6.63
CA MET A 90 -12.10 15.63 8.05
C MET A 90 -11.30 14.35 8.26
N THR A 91 -10.35 14.40 9.18
CA THR A 91 -9.56 13.24 9.61
C THR A 91 -9.89 12.95 11.08
N VAL A 92 -10.23 11.69 11.37
CA VAL A 92 -10.53 11.23 12.72
C VAL A 92 -9.59 10.08 13.06
N THR A 93 -8.95 10.14 14.22
CA THR A 93 -8.12 9.06 14.75
C THR A 93 -8.86 8.38 15.89
N VAL A 94 -9.05 7.08 15.78
CA VAL A 94 -9.72 6.24 16.79
C VAL A 94 -8.73 5.22 17.32
N ALA A 95 -8.76 4.99 18.64
CA ALA A 95 -8.08 3.90 19.32
C ALA A 95 -9.08 2.82 19.73
N ILE A 96 -8.77 1.56 19.40
CA ILE A 96 -9.43 0.39 19.97
C ILE A 96 -8.46 -0.27 20.95
N THR A 97 -8.92 -0.53 22.17
CA THR A 97 -8.16 -1.25 23.20
C THR A 97 -8.85 -2.55 23.55
N ILE A 98 -8.14 -3.67 23.51
CA ILE A 98 -8.62 -5.01 23.87
C ILE A 98 -7.56 -5.64 24.77
N ASP A 99 -7.94 -6.11 25.96
CA ASP A 99 -7.01 -6.78 26.89
C ASP A 99 -5.69 -6.01 27.15
N GLY A 100 -5.76 -4.66 27.19
CA GLY A 100 -4.60 -3.79 27.38
C GLY A 100 -3.77 -3.50 26.12
N VAL A 101 -4.09 -4.09 24.97
CA VAL A 101 -3.46 -3.80 23.68
C VAL A 101 -4.28 -2.76 22.94
N THR A 102 -3.66 -1.62 22.62
CA THR A 102 -4.29 -0.53 21.85
C THR A 102 -3.76 -0.49 20.42
N ARG A 103 -4.67 -0.39 19.44
CA ARG A 103 -4.32 -0.09 18.04
C ARG A 103 -5.18 1.04 17.51
N GLU A 104 -4.55 1.93 16.76
CA GLU A 104 -5.20 3.13 16.23
C GLU A 104 -5.52 3.01 14.76
N GLY A 105 -6.60 3.65 14.32
CA GLY A 105 -7.02 3.76 12.94
C GLY A 105 -7.32 5.22 12.60
N ILE A 106 -7.04 5.60 11.36
CA ILE A 106 -7.29 6.96 10.85
C ILE A 106 -8.34 6.86 9.76
N GLY A 107 -9.46 7.53 9.92
CA GLY A 107 -10.52 7.59 8.92
C GLY A 107 -10.70 8.99 8.37
N THR A 108 -11.23 9.05 7.15
CA THR A 108 -11.41 10.33 6.43
C THR A 108 -12.82 10.50 5.87
N GLY A 109 -13.24 11.75 5.76
CA GLY A 109 -14.53 12.13 5.18
C GLY A 109 -14.56 13.60 4.81
N ARG A 110 -15.68 14.09 4.25
CA ARG A 110 -15.83 15.51 3.94
C ARG A 110 -16.07 16.31 5.22
N ALA A 111 -15.33 17.39 5.43
CA ALA A 111 -15.48 18.27 6.58
C ALA A 111 -16.76 19.10 6.55
N THR A 112 -17.30 19.36 5.36
CA THR A 112 -18.46 20.22 5.15
C THR A 112 -19.80 19.50 5.32
N SER A 113 -19.82 18.20 5.59
CA SER A 113 -21.06 17.45 5.79
C SER A 113 -21.02 16.58 7.04
N GLU A 114 -22.12 16.57 7.80
CA GLU A 114 -22.30 15.68 8.95
C GLU A 114 -22.07 14.21 8.57
N THR A 115 -22.57 13.81 7.40
CA THR A 115 -22.35 12.48 6.83
C THR A 115 -20.87 12.18 6.59
N GLY A 116 -20.07 13.18 6.24
CA GLY A 116 -18.63 13.06 6.05
C GLY A 116 -17.89 12.89 7.37
N ILE A 117 -18.29 13.64 8.40
CA ILE A 117 -17.73 13.51 9.75
C ILE A 117 -18.02 12.12 10.33
N LYS A 118 -19.28 11.67 10.28
CA LYS A 118 -19.67 10.31 10.71
C LYS A 118 -18.93 9.23 9.94
N LYS A 119 -18.78 9.40 8.62
CA LYS A 119 -18.01 8.48 7.78
C LYS A 119 -16.55 8.40 8.22
N ALA A 120 -15.92 9.52 8.59
CA ALA A 120 -14.53 9.54 9.03
C ALA A 120 -14.34 8.73 10.31
N GLU A 121 -15.23 8.86 11.30
CA GLU A 121 -15.19 8.05 12.52
C GLU A 121 -15.41 6.55 12.22
N HIS A 122 -16.43 6.22 11.44
CA HIS A 122 -16.71 4.83 11.05
C HIS A 122 -15.52 4.19 10.30
N ASP A 123 -14.87 4.94 9.42
CA ASP A 123 -13.68 4.47 8.71
C ASP A 123 -12.49 4.28 9.66
N ALA A 124 -12.31 5.17 10.63
CA ALA A 124 -11.26 5.10 11.65
C ALA A 124 -11.43 3.85 12.53
N LEU A 125 -12.65 3.59 13.01
CA LEU A 125 -13.01 2.40 13.78
C LEU A 125 -12.65 1.13 13.00
N LYS A 126 -13.10 1.02 11.73
CA LYS A 126 -12.82 -0.17 10.90
C LYS A 126 -11.33 -0.36 10.66
N ARG A 127 -10.58 0.73 10.43
CA ARG A 127 -9.11 0.66 10.24
C ARG A 127 -8.36 0.27 11.51
N ALA A 128 -8.83 0.68 12.68
CA ALA A 128 -8.28 0.22 13.96
C ALA A 128 -8.55 -1.28 14.15
N ALA A 129 -9.79 -1.72 13.89
CA ALA A 129 -10.23 -3.10 14.02
C ALA A 129 -9.49 -4.08 13.09
N VAL A 130 -9.23 -3.69 11.84
CA VAL A 130 -8.46 -4.51 10.87
C VAL A 130 -7.06 -4.82 11.39
N LYS A 131 -6.45 -3.91 12.15
CA LYS A 131 -5.16 -4.16 12.78
C LYS A 131 -5.26 -5.27 13.81
N PHE A 132 -6.41 -5.55 14.43
CA PHE A 132 -6.60 -6.75 15.28
C PHE A 132 -6.91 -8.02 14.48
N GLY A 133 -7.24 -7.93 13.19
CA GLY A 133 -7.48 -9.10 12.33
C GLY A 133 -8.86 -9.11 11.68
N ILE A 134 -9.78 -8.28 12.17
CA ILE A 134 -11.17 -8.26 11.70
C ILE A 134 -11.24 -7.85 10.24
N ALA A 135 -11.87 -8.68 9.40
CA ALA A 135 -12.06 -8.43 7.96
C ALA A 135 -10.76 -8.12 7.20
N ARG A 136 -9.61 -8.59 7.70
CA ARG A 136 -8.29 -8.30 7.09
C ARG A 136 -8.16 -8.89 5.68
N GLU A 137 -8.84 -10.00 5.42
CA GLU A 137 -8.91 -10.64 4.11
C GLU A 137 -9.42 -9.71 3.01
N LEU A 138 -10.32 -8.78 3.33
CA LEU A 138 -10.87 -7.83 2.36
C LEU A 138 -9.80 -6.83 1.87
N TYR A 139 -8.91 -6.41 2.78
CA TYR A 139 -7.80 -5.53 2.46
C TYR A 139 -6.69 -6.25 1.69
N LYS A 140 -6.44 -7.52 2.01
CA LYS A 140 -5.48 -8.32 1.26
C LYS A 140 -5.96 -8.50 -0.19
N LYS A 141 -7.23 -8.87 -0.37
CA LYS A 141 -7.83 -9.01 -1.70
C LYS A 141 -7.80 -7.70 -2.48
N GLU A 142 -8.13 -6.57 -1.86
CA GLU A 142 -8.02 -5.25 -2.50
C GLU A 142 -6.58 -4.95 -2.93
N PHE A 143 -5.59 -5.23 -2.07
CA PHE A 143 -4.18 -5.02 -2.41
C PHE A 143 -3.71 -5.96 -3.53
N ASP A 144 -4.12 -7.23 -3.51
CA ASP A 144 -3.81 -8.21 -4.55
C ASP A 144 -4.47 -7.79 -5.88
N GLU A 145 -5.72 -7.33 -5.89
CA GLU A 145 -6.40 -6.81 -7.08
C GLU A 145 -5.76 -5.53 -7.63
N ILE A 146 -5.33 -4.62 -6.74
CA ILE A 146 -4.57 -3.43 -7.13
C ILE A 146 -3.21 -3.84 -7.68
N ALA A 147 -2.51 -4.78 -7.05
CA ALA A 147 -1.24 -5.30 -7.52
C ALA A 147 -1.39 -6.08 -8.85
N GLU A 148 -2.53 -6.70 -9.13
CA GLU A 148 -2.83 -7.31 -10.42
C GLU A 148 -3.19 -6.26 -11.48
N ALA A 149 -3.86 -5.17 -11.10
CA ALA A 149 -4.21 -4.07 -11.99
C ALA A 149 -3.01 -3.16 -12.31
N GLU A 150 -2.15 -2.89 -11.33
CA GLU A 150 -0.90 -2.13 -11.44
C GLU A 150 0.25 -3.03 -11.94
N GLY A 151 0.22 -4.32 -11.59
CA GLY A 151 1.12 -5.39 -12.06
C GLY A 151 0.63 -6.10 -13.32
N GLY A 152 -0.37 -5.53 -14.01
CA GLY A 152 -0.64 -5.79 -15.43
C GLY A 152 0.55 -5.45 -16.35
N ASP A 153 1.66 -5.00 -15.79
CA ASP A 153 2.97 -4.83 -16.43
C ASP A 153 4.10 -5.72 -15.85
N ALA A 154 3.81 -6.70 -14.97
CA ALA A 154 4.85 -7.52 -14.32
C ALA A 154 4.57 -9.04 -14.21
N ALA A 155 3.57 -9.57 -14.94
CA ALA A 155 3.54 -10.99 -15.25
C ALA A 155 4.16 -11.21 -16.63
N GLU A 156 5.28 -11.93 -16.68
CA GLU A 156 5.88 -12.43 -17.91
C GLU A 156 4.86 -13.27 -18.67
N ASP A 157 4.12 -12.65 -19.60
CA ASP A 157 3.44 -13.34 -20.68
C ASP A 157 4.48 -13.57 -21.79
N PRO A 158 4.91 -14.82 -22.05
CA PRO A 158 5.92 -15.12 -23.07
C PRO A 158 5.45 -14.82 -24.50
N HIS A 159 4.20 -14.36 -24.72
CA HIS A 159 3.60 -14.24 -26.04
C HIS A 159 2.95 -12.89 -26.41
N ARG A 160 3.20 -11.79 -25.70
CA ARG A 160 2.89 -10.44 -26.23
C ARG A 160 4.06 -9.81 -26.97
N VAL A 161 4.32 -10.36 -28.16
CA VAL A 161 5.14 -9.72 -29.20
C VAL A 161 4.37 -8.50 -29.73
N ASN A 162 5.03 -7.33 -29.74
CA ASN A 162 4.55 -6.01 -30.18
C ASN A 162 3.63 -5.23 -29.22
N ALA A 163 4.22 -4.55 -28.24
CA ALA A 163 3.72 -3.23 -27.86
C ALA A 163 4.13 -2.24 -28.95
N ASP A 164 3.18 -1.52 -29.54
CA ASP A 164 3.52 -0.56 -30.60
C ASP A 164 4.44 0.55 -30.05
N PRO A 165 5.53 0.88 -30.74
CA PRO A 165 6.49 1.87 -30.25
C PRO A 165 5.92 3.30 -30.28
N ILE A 166 4.84 3.52 -31.04
CA ILE A 166 4.22 4.82 -31.24
C ILE A 166 3.10 5.07 -30.23
N ALA A 167 3.17 6.20 -29.52
CA ALA A 167 2.14 6.64 -28.59
C ALA A 167 0.80 6.88 -29.31
N ARG A 168 -0.26 6.20 -28.84
CA ARG A 168 -1.61 6.36 -29.41
C ARG A 168 -2.44 7.47 -28.74
N THR A 169 -1.98 7.98 -27.59
CA THR A 169 -2.68 9.01 -26.82
C THR A 169 -1.71 10.00 -26.19
N LEU A 170 -2.17 11.23 -25.91
CA LEU A 170 -1.36 12.26 -25.22
C LEU A 170 -0.87 11.80 -23.83
N GLY A 171 -1.64 10.94 -23.16
CA GLY A 171 -1.28 10.38 -21.86
C GLY A 171 -0.17 9.32 -21.93
N ASP A 172 0.07 8.77 -23.11
CA ASP A 172 1.07 7.73 -23.40
C ASP A 172 2.31 8.28 -24.14
N MET A 173 2.25 9.53 -24.61
CA MET A 173 3.40 10.21 -25.22
C MET A 173 4.60 10.28 -24.27
N ILE A 174 5.79 10.15 -24.86
CA ILE A 174 7.07 10.37 -24.21
C ILE A 174 7.06 11.63 -23.33
N THR A 175 7.58 11.48 -22.10
CA THR A 175 7.64 12.61 -21.17
C THR A 175 8.83 13.53 -21.44
N ALA A 176 8.73 14.79 -21.05
CA ALA A 176 9.86 15.74 -21.12
C ALA A 176 11.11 15.23 -20.37
N LYS A 177 10.92 14.48 -19.27
CA LYS A 177 12.01 13.85 -18.53
C LYS A 177 12.71 12.77 -19.35
N GLN A 178 11.96 11.88 -19.98
CA GLN A 178 12.51 10.82 -20.84
C GLN A 178 13.21 11.38 -22.08
N LEU A 179 12.60 12.38 -22.74
CA LEU A 179 13.23 13.09 -23.85
C LEU A 179 14.54 13.75 -23.42
N GLY A 180 14.57 14.36 -22.23
CA GLY A 180 15.78 14.92 -21.64
C GLY A 180 16.87 13.88 -21.39
N MET A 181 16.49 12.69 -20.90
CA MET A 181 17.42 11.57 -20.66
C MET A 181 18.00 11.04 -21.97
N ILE A 182 17.17 10.74 -22.97
CA ILE A 182 17.60 10.26 -24.31
C ILE A 182 18.59 11.25 -24.92
N ARG A 183 18.24 12.55 -24.96
CA ARG A 183 19.12 13.59 -25.50
C ARG A 183 20.41 13.74 -24.70
N SER A 184 20.38 13.53 -23.39
CA SER A 184 21.60 13.56 -22.57
C SER A 184 22.51 12.38 -22.88
N ILE A 185 21.97 11.16 -23.05
CA ILE A 185 22.76 9.97 -23.36
C ILE A 185 23.41 10.11 -24.74
N GLY A 186 22.64 10.58 -25.73
CA GLY A 186 23.13 10.87 -27.08
C GLY A 186 24.32 11.85 -27.09
N ARG A 187 24.19 12.98 -26.39
CA ARG A 187 25.28 13.97 -26.27
C ARG A 187 26.51 13.42 -25.57
N ASN A 188 26.33 12.64 -24.51
CA ASN A 188 27.44 12.16 -23.69
C ASN A 188 28.20 10.98 -24.32
N SER A 189 27.54 10.27 -25.24
CA SER A 189 28.09 9.04 -25.86
C SER A 189 28.35 9.21 -27.35
N GLU A 190 28.17 10.42 -27.89
CA GLU A 190 28.24 10.73 -29.34
C GLU A 190 27.35 9.80 -30.20
N ILE A 191 26.17 9.44 -29.68
CA ILE A 191 25.20 8.58 -30.36
C ILE A 191 24.10 9.44 -31.01
N ASP A 192 23.80 9.17 -32.29
CA ASP A 192 22.63 9.72 -32.97
C ASP A 192 21.36 8.99 -32.53
N VAL A 193 20.72 9.53 -31.50
CA VAL A 193 19.54 8.92 -30.87
C VAL A 193 18.34 8.80 -31.80
N ASP A 194 18.22 9.69 -32.80
CA ASP A 194 17.12 9.63 -33.77
C ASP A 194 17.38 8.53 -34.81
N ALA A 195 18.64 8.31 -35.19
CA ALA A 195 19.02 7.18 -36.03
C ALA A 195 18.79 5.84 -35.30
N GLU A 196 19.25 5.73 -34.05
CA GLU A 196 19.06 4.52 -33.23
C GLU A 196 17.57 4.24 -32.97
N CYS A 197 16.77 5.26 -32.68
CA CYS A 197 15.32 5.11 -32.52
C CYS A 197 14.64 4.62 -33.81
N ARG A 198 15.02 5.16 -34.97
CA ARG A 198 14.49 4.70 -36.26
C ARG A 198 14.93 3.27 -36.61
N GLU A 199 16.14 2.89 -36.23
CA GLU A 199 16.67 1.54 -36.45
C GLU A 199 15.97 0.52 -35.54
N MET A 200 15.83 0.84 -34.25
CA MET A 200 15.25 -0.05 -33.24
C MET A 200 13.73 -0.13 -33.30
N MET A 201 13.05 1.00 -33.50
CA MET A 201 11.60 1.14 -33.29
C MET A 201 10.84 1.69 -34.50
N HIS A 202 11.54 2.04 -35.60
CA HIS A 202 10.95 2.54 -36.85
C HIS A 202 10.04 3.77 -36.71
N CYS A 203 10.27 4.61 -35.69
CA CYS A 203 9.56 5.87 -35.47
C CYS A 203 10.50 6.98 -34.98
N ALA A 204 10.00 8.22 -34.91
CA ALA A 204 10.73 9.33 -34.34
C ALA A 204 10.71 9.29 -32.80
N VAL A 205 11.74 9.85 -32.16
CA VAL A 205 11.84 9.88 -30.68
C VAL A 205 10.66 10.61 -30.05
N GLU A 206 10.15 11.66 -30.70
CA GLU A 206 9.00 12.42 -30.23
C GLU A 206 7.68 11.65 -30.30
N GLU A 207 7.60 10.59 -31.11
CA GLU A 207 6.39 9.77 -31.30
C GLU A 207 6.33 8.58 -30.34
N LEU A 208 7.38 8.36 -29.55
CA LEU A 208 7.49 7.20 -28.68
C LEU A 208 6.42 7.20 -27.60
N SER A 209 5.90 6.00 -27.33
CA SER A 209 5.20 5.72 -26.08
C SER A 209 6.17 5.83 -24.90
N LYS A 210 5.65 6.07 -23.70
CA LYS A 210 6.48 6.12 -22.48
C LYS A 210 7.25 4.83 -22.26
N ARG A 211 6.67 3.68 -22.62
CA ARG A 211 7.32 2.38 -22.49
C ARG A 211 8.45 2.23 -23.51
N ALA A 212 8.17 2.50 -24.79
CA ALA A 212 9.18 2.44 -25.84
C ALA A 212 10.33 3.44 -25.60
N ALA A 213 10.04 4.60 -25.00
CA ALA A 213 11.06 5.56 -24.58
C ALA A 213 11.96 5.01 -23.46
N SER A 214 11.43 4.22 -22.52
CA SER A 214 12.25 3.54 -21.51
C SER A 214 13.11 2.44 -22.15
N ASP A 215 12.54 1.64 -23.05
CA ASP A 215 13.28 0.58 -23.77
C ASP A 215 14.44 1.16 -24.60
N LEU A 216 14.21 2.31 -25.26
CA LEU A 216 15.25 3.04 -25.99
C LEU A 216 16.33 3.59 -25.04
N ILE A 217 15.97 4.08 -23.85
CA ILE A 217 16.96 4.55 -22.86
C ILE A 217 17.87 3.40 -22.43
N ASP A 218 17.32 2.24 -22.11
CA ASP A 218 18.09 1.07 -21.68
C ASP A 218 19.01 0.57 -22.79
N HIS A 219 18.53 0.59 -24.04
CA HIS A 219 19.33 0.29 -25.22
C HIS A 219 20.50 1.26 -25.39
N LEU A 220 20.24 2.57 -25.35
CA LEU A 220 21.26 3.62 -25.48
C LEU A 220 22.30 3.55 -24.35
N GLN A 221 21.89 3.24 -23.12
CA GLN A 221 22.81 3.01 -22.00
C GLN A 221 23.68 1.77 -22.22
N THR A 222 23.10 0.70 -22.78
CA THR A 222 23.84 -0.52 -23.12
C THR A 222 24.89 -0.25 -24.20
N ILE A 223 24.55 0.51 -25.25
CA ILE A 223 25.50 0.91 -26.30
C ILE A 223 26.58 1.83 -25.72
N SER A 224 26.20 2.83 -24.91
CA SER A 224 27.13 3.74 -24.23
C SER A 224 28.15 2.97 -23.38
N HIS A 225 27.71 1.94 -22.65
CA HIS A 225 28.58 1.09 -21.85
C HIS A 225 29.44 0.12 -22.66
N ARG A 226 29.01 -0.29 -23.87
CA ARG A 226 29.80 -1.13 -24.78
C ARG A 226 30.83 -0.35 -25.61
N GLY A 227 30.59 0.93 -25.89
CA GLY A 227 31.50 1.82 -26.64
C GLY A 227 32.61 2.47 -25.79
N GLY A 228 32.53 2.38 -24.47
CA GLY A 228 33.51 2.96 -23.55
C GLY A 228 34.82 2.17 -23.53
N THR A 229 35.83 2.62 -24.27
CA THR A 229 37.22 2.35 -23.87
C THR A 229 37.40 2.84 -22.43
N VAL A 230 37.79 1.94 -21.53
CA VAL A 230 38.08 2.26 -20.14
C VAL A 230 39.25 3.23 -20.13
N GLN A 231 39.00 4.53 -19.98
CA GLN A 231 40.04 5.47 -19.57
C GLN A 231 40.20 5.36 -18.05
N PRO A 232 41.37 4.90 -17.55
CA PRO A 232 41.60 4.85 -16.12
C PRO A 232 41.64 6.27 -15.56
N MET A 233 40.81 6.51 -14.54
CA MET A 233 40.85 7.70 -13.69
C MET A 233 42.30 8.02 -13.31
N ARG A 234 42.82 9.18 -13.77
CA ARG A 234 44.05 9.75 -13.23
C ARG A 234 43.79 10.11 -11.77
N ARG A 235 44.48 9.40 -10.86
CA ARG A 235 44.58 9.81 -9.45
C ARG A 235 45.32 11.14 -9.40
N ALA A 236 44.69 12.12 -8.77
CA ALA A 236 45.34 13.38 -8.40
C ALA A 236 46.54 13.08 -7.49
N SER A 237 47.67 13.70 -7.79
CA SER A 237 48.77 13.95 -6.85
C SER A 237 48.67 15.39 -6.35
#